data_AF-A0AA92DM86-F1
#
_entry.id   AF-A0AA92DM86-F1
#
_cell.length_a   1.000
_cell.length_b   1.000
_cell.length_c   1.000
_cell.angle_alpha   90.00
_cell.angle_beta   90.00
_cell.angle_gamma   90.00
#
_symmetry.space_group_name_H-M   'P 1'
#
loop_
_entity.id
_entity.type
_entity.pdbx_description
1 polymer ?
#
loop_
_entity_poly.entity_id
_entity_poly.type
_entity_poly.pdbx_seq_one_letter_code
_entity_poly.pdbx_strand_id
1 'polypeptide(L)' 'MVSMWQKISPCHFVMQDCHRRIEIRYHATGSQSGWGVYADGTLVQQRAAFTEARGIAMGLATGS' A
#
# COMPACT_ATOMS: atom_id res chain seq x y z
N MET A 1 -9.39 -9.68 -15.14
CA MET A 1 -9.02 -10.27 -13.84
C MET A 1 -9.33 -9.20 -12.79
N VAL A 2 -10.07 -9.51 -11.73
CA VAL A 2 -10.44 -8.49 -10.72
C VAL A 2 -9.34 -8.46 -9.66
N SER A 3 -8.58 -7.37 -9.62
CA SER A 3 -7.52 -7.17 -8.63
C SER A 3 -8.19 -6.84 -7.29
N MET A 4 -8.15 -7.78 -6.34
CA MET A 4 -8.82 -7.66 -5.04
C MET A 4 -7.81 -7.39 -3.93
N TRP A 5 -8.12 -6.44 -3.05
CA TRP A 5 -7.35 -6.19 -1.84
C TRP A 5 -7.50 -7.36 -0.86
N GLN A 6 -6.36 -7.94 -0.49
CA GLN A 6 -6.23 -8.93 0.56
C GLN A 6 -5.73 -8.26 1.83
N LYS A 7 -6.47 -8.44 2.93
CA LYS A 7 -6.03 -8.01 4.26
C LYS A 7 -5.18 -9.13 4.87
N ILE A 8 -3.88 -8.87 5.05
CA ILE A 8 -2.95 -9.83 5.66
C ILE A 8 -2.96 -9.66 7.19
N SER A 9 -3.03 -8.42 7.66
CA SER A 9 -3.15 -8.08 9.08
C SER A 9 -3.90 -6.76 9.26
N PRO A 10 -4.19 -6.30 10.49
CA PRO A 10 -4.81 -4.99 10.72
C PRO A 10 -4.06 -3.81 10.10
N CYS A 11 -2.75 -3.97 9.91
CA CYS A 11 -1.81 -2.94 9.47
C CYS A 11 -1.09 -3.30 8.16
N HIS A 12 -1.56 -4.34 7.45
CA HIS A 12 -0.93 -4.82 6.23
C HIS A 12 -1.98 -5.29 5.23
N PHE A 13 -2.00 -4.63 4.08
CA PHE A 13 -2.87 -4.93 2.97
C PHE A 13 -2.03 -5.18 1.73
N VAL A 14 -2.43 -6.15 0.92
CA VAL A 14 -1.76 -6.52 -0.32
C VAL A 14 -2.79 -6.56 -1.43
N MET A 15 -2.41 -6.08 -2.60
CA MET A 15 -3.17 -6.25 -3.82
C MET A 15 -2.21 -6.78 -4.88
N GLN A 16 -2.62 -7.87 -5.50
CA GLN A 16 -1.89 -8.43 -6.62
C GLN A 16 -2.67 -8.10 -7.87
N ASP A 17 -2.06 -7.28 -8.73
CA ASP A 17 -2.48 -7.12 -10.10
C ASP A 17 -1.61 -8.01 -11.00
N CYS A 18 -2.07 -8.28 -12.22
CA CYS A 18 -1.43 -9.20 -13.18
C CYS A 18 0.04 -8.84 -13.44
N HIS A 19 0.40 -7.57 -13.25
CA HIS A 19 1.74 -7.05 -13.54
C HIS A 19 2.51 -6.58 -12.30
N ARG A 20 1.84 -6.34 -11.17
CA ARG A 20 2.44 -5.68 -10.01
C ARG A 20 1.83 -6.10 -8.69
N ARG A 21 2.67 -6.19 -7.66
CA ARG A 21 2.25 -6.36 -6.27
C ARG A 21 2.31 -5.03 -5.55
N ILE A 22 1.18 -4.57 -5.05
CA ILE A 22 1.08 -3.33 -4.28
C ILE A 22 0.77 -3.70 -2.84
N GLU A 23 1.47 -3.07 -1.90
CA GLU A 23 1.25 -3.29 -0.47
C GLU A 23 1.09 -1.97 0.28
N ILE A 24 0.23 -1.98 1.29
CA ILE A 24 0.10 -0.89 2.25
C ILE A 24 0.48 -1.47 3.61
N ARG A 25 1.52 -0.92 4.24
CA ARG A 25 2.05 -1.39 5.53
C ARG A 25 2.16 -0.23 6.50
N TYR A 26 1.68 -0.39 7.72
CA TYR A 26 1.93 0.57 8.78
C TYR A 26 3.28 0.30 9.43
N HIS A 27 4.08 1.35 9.60
CA HIS A 27 5.34 1.32 10.32
C HIS A 27 5.20 2.18 11.57
N ALA A 28 5.41 1.57 12.74
CA ALA A 28 5.44 2.27 14.02
C ALA A 28 6.90 2.55 14.43
N THR A 29 7.61 3.37 13.66
CA THR A 29 9.00 3.76 13.96
C THR A 29 9.02 5.07 14.75
N GLY A 30 8.47 5.04 15.96
CA GLY A 30 8.46 6.20 16.87
C GLY A 30 7.88 7.46 16.22
N SER A 31 8.66 8.55 16.17
CA SER A 31 8.26 9.85 15.62
C SER A 31 7.92 9.86 14.12
N GLN A 32 8.27 8.81 13.37
CA GLN A 32 8.00 8.67 11.94
C GLN A 32 6.94 7.61 11.64
N SER A 33 6.01 7.38 12.57
CA SER A 33 4.96 6.39 12.37
C SER A 33 4.06 6.76 11.18
N GLY A 34 3.74 5.81 10.32
CA GLY A 34 2.91 6.06 9.14
C GLY A 34 2.67 4.85 8.26
N TRP A 35 1.85 5.05 7.24
CA TRP A 35 1.49 4.07 6.23
C TRP A 35 2.41 4.19 5.02
N GLY A 36 3.23 3.17 4.80
CA GLY A 36 4.05 3.00 3.61
C GLY A 36 3.28 2.28 2.51
N VAL A 37 3.40 2.79 1.29
CA VAL A 37 2.92 2.18 0.05
C VAL A 37 4.12 1.58 -0.67
N TYR A 38 4.04 0.29 -0.95
CA TYR A 38 5.09 -0.47 -1.60
C TYR A 38 4.62 -0.96 -2.96
N ALA A 39 5.49 -0.87 -3.97
CA ALA A 39 5.31 -1.50 -5.27
C ALA A 39 6.46 -2.50 -5.48
N ASP A 40 6.11 -3.76 -5.69
CA ASP A 40 7.06 -4.87 -5.90
C ASP A 40 8.16 -4.93 -4.81
N GLY A 41 7.75 -4.65 -3.56
CA GLY A 41 8.63 -4.64 -2.38
C GLY A 41 9.40 -3.34 -2.14
N THR A 42 9.33 -2.36 -3.04
CA THR A 42 10.00 -1.07 -2.91
C THR A 42 9.07 -0.02 -2.31
N LEU A 43 9.51 0.71 -1.29
CA LEU A 43 8.74 1.82 -0.73
C LEU A 43 8.63 2.95 -1.76
N VAL A 44 7.42 3.22 -2.23
CA VAL A 44 7.13 4.30 -3.17
C VAL A 44 6.84 5.59 -2.41
N GLN A 45 6.04 5.51 -1.36
CA GLN A 45 5.63 6.69 -0.60
C GLN A 45 5.17 6.35 0.81
N GLN A 46 5.34 7.29 1.75
CA GLN A 46 4.83 7.19 3.11
C GLN A 46 3.86 8.35 3.42
N ARG A 47 2.77 8.04 4.12
CA ARG A 47 1.74 8.99 4.55
C ARG A 47 1.33 8.76 5.99
N ALA A 48 0.91 9.81 6.68
CA ALA A 48 0.45 9.70 8.07
C ALA A 48 -0.89 8.94 8.15
N ALA A 49 -1.78 9.18 7.18
CA ALA A 49 -3.12 8.60 7.15
C ALA A 49 -3.24 7.41 6.19
N PHE A 50 -3.98 6.37 6.61
CA PHE A 50 -4.28 5.22 5.76
C PHE A 50 -5.00 5.60 4.48
N THR A 51 -5.95 6.54 4.57
CA THR A 51 -6.78 6.96 3.43
C THR A 51 -5.94 7.55 2.30
N GLU A 52 -4.91 8.32 2.63
CA GLU A 52 -3.97 8.90 1.66
C GLU A 52 -3.10 7.80 1.02
N ALA A 53 -2.52 6.91 1.85
CA ALA A 53 -1.74 5.78 1.37
C ALA A 53 -2.57 4.88 0.43
N ARG A 54 -3.86 4.66 0.76
CA ARG A 54 -4.79 3.92 -0.08
C ARG A 54 -5.05 4.61 -1.41
N GLY A 55 -5.23 5.93 -1.42
CA GLY A 55 -5.41 6.69 -2.66
C GLY A 55 -4.24 6.53 -3.61
N ILE A 56 -3.01 6.65 -3.09
CA ILE A 56 -1.77 6.44 -3.87
C ILE A 56 -1.70 5.00 -4.40
N ALA A 57 -1.95 4.02 -3.54
CA ALA A 57 -1.91 2.61 -3.92
C ALA A 57 -2.94 2.26 -5.01
N MET A 58 -4.12 2.88 -4.97
CA MET A 58 -5.12 2.74 -6.03
C MET A 58 -4.65 3.37 -7.34
N GLY A 59 -4.07 4.57 -7.31
CA GLY A 59 -3.52 5.21 -8.52
C GLY A 59 -2.41 4.38 -9.18
N LEU A 60 -1.52 3.79 -8.36
CA LEU A 60 -0.48 2.87 -8.84
C LEU A 60 -1.04 1.60 -9.49
N ALA A 61 -2.21 1.14 -9.03
CA ALA A 61 -2.86 -0.06 -9.53
C ALA A 61 -3.63 0.17 -10.83
N THR A 62 -4.20 1.36 -11.00
CA THR A 62 -4.98 1.73 -12.19
C THR A 62 -4.14 2.36 -13.29
N GLY A 63 -2.83 2.52 -13.09
CA GLY A 63 -1.89 3.03 -14.09
C GLY A 63 -2.14 4.48 -14.50
N SER A 64 -2.66 5.29 -13.58
CA SER A 64 -2.99 6.71 -13.80
C SER A 64 -1.76 7.61 -13.79
#